data_AF-A0A3S1ZRD8-F1
#
_entry.id   AF-A0A3S1ZRD8-F1
#
_cell.length_a   1.000
_cell.length_b   1.000
_cell.length_c   1.000
_cell.angle_alpha   90.00
_cell.angle_beta   90.00
_cell.angle_gamma   90.00
#
_symmetry.space_group_name_H-M   'P 1'
#
loop_
_entity.id
_entity.type
_entity.pdbx_description
1 polymer ?
#
loop_
_entity_poly.entity_id
_entity_poly.type
_entity_poly.pdbx_seq_one_letter_code
_entity_poly.pdbx_strand_id
1 'polypeptide(L)' 'YAGKVAAIADATGRDAKALVAGILAIDTIFDPGLAANETFRKAVTSALDGLLSDDPMATVRRNLKQADTTRLKRPARSA' A
#
# COMPACT_ATOMS: atom_id res chain seq x y z
N TYR A 1 15.64 5.05 -4.76
CA TYR A 1 15.08 3.69 -4.57
C TYR A 1 14.30 3.14 -5.75
N ALA A 2 13.90 3.96 -6.75
CA ALA A 2 13.10 3.51 -7.90
C ALA A 2 13.69 2.26 -8.61
N GLY A 3 15.00 2.23 -8.88
CA GLY A 3 15.64 1.07 -9.52
C GLY A 3 15.58 -0.23 -8.71
N LYS A 4 15.71 -0.16 -7.37
CA LYS A 4 15.58 -1.34 -6.49
C LYS A 4 14.14 -1.87 -6.48
N VAL A 5 13.17 -0.97 -6.41
CA VAL A 5 11.74 -1.34 -6.43
C VAL A 5 11.35 -1.91 -7.78
N ALA A 6 11.84 -1.34 -8.89
CA ALA A 6 11.63 -1.88 -10.23
C ALA A 6 12.18 -3.30 -10.37
N ALA A 7 13.43 -3.55 -9.91
CA ALA A 7 14.01 -4.89 -9.94
C ALA A 7 13.21 -5.92 -9.13
N ILE A 8 12.64 -5.52 -7.98
CA ILE A 8 11.75 -6.40 -7.21
C ILE A 8 10.47 -6.67 -8.00
N ALA A 9 9.84 -5.63 -8.57
CA ALA A 9 8.62 -5.79 -9.37
C ALA A 9 8.84 -6.70 -10.59
N ASP A 10 9.97 -6.55 -11.28
CA ASP A 10 10.35 -7.39 -12.41
C ASP A 10 10.53 -8.85 -11.99
N ALA A 11 11.10 -9.11 -10.81
CA ALA A 11 11.31 -10.46 -10.29
C ALA A 11 10.02 -11.12 -9.78
N THR A 12 9.08 -10.35 -9.21
CA THR A 12 7.87 -10.87 -8.57
C THR A 12 6.66 -10.93 -9.50
N GLY A 13 6.65 -10.14 -10.58
CA GLY A 13 5.55 -10.06 -11.52
C GLY A 13 4.23 -9.67 -10.83
N ARG A 14 3.19 -10.49 -10.99
CA ARG A 14 1.85 -10.25 -10.41
C ARG A 14 1.67 -10.81 -8.99
N ASP A 15 2.70 -11.39 -8.37
CA ASP A 15 2.61 -11.84 -6.98
C ASP A 15 2.69 -10.64 -6.02
N ALA A 16 1.54 -10.12 -5.63
CA ALA A 16 1.44 -8.99 -4.72
C ALA A 16 2.09 -9.28 -3.35
N LYS A 17 2.05 -10.53 -2.87
CA LYS A 17 2.62 -10.91 -1.57
C LYS A 17 4.15 -10.93 -1.62
N ALA A 18 4.72 -11.48 -2.69
CA ALA A 18 6.16 -11.46 -2.93
C ALA A 18 6.68 -10.03 -3.14
N LEU A 19 5.94 -9.20 -3.88
CA LEU A 19 6.27 -7.79 -4.11
C LEU A 19 6.32 -7.01 -2.79
N VAL A 20 5.30 -7.15 -1.94
CA VAL A 20 5.24 -6.51 -0.62
C VAL A 20 6.41 -6.97 0.25
N ALA A 21 6.69 -8.27 0.29
CA ALA A 21 7.80 -8.80 1.09
C ALA A 21 9.14 -8.20 0.65
N GLY A 22 9.40 -8.11 -0.66
CA GLY A 22 10.62 -7.52 -1.21
C GLY A 22 10.73 -6.02 -0.92
N ILE A 23 9.65 -5.27 -1.11
CA ILE A 23 9.63 -3.82 -0.86
C ILE A 23 9.83 -3.50 0.64
N LEU A 24 9.14 -4.23 1.52
CA LEU A 24 9.25 -4.02 2.97
C LEU A 24 10.58 -4.50 3.56
N ALA A 25 11.29 -5.39 2.87
CA ALA A 25 12.64 -5.80 3.25
C ALA A 25 13.71 -4.72 2.97
N ILE A 26 13.34 -3.63 2.29
CA ILE A 26 14.23 -2.47 2.14
C ILE A 26 14.22 -1.69 3.45
N ASP A 27 15.14 -2.08 4.34
CA ASP A 27 15.39 -1.57 5.69
C ASP A 27 15.63 -0.05 5.75
N THR A 28 16.08 0.56 4.66
CA THR A 28 16.28 2.01 4.57
C THR A 28 15.03 2.80 4.20
N ILE A 29 13.92 2.15 3.81
CA ILE A 29 12.67 2.82 3.40
C ILE A 29 11.64 2.78 4.53
N PHE A 30 11.52 1.63 5.19
CA PHE A 30 10.55 1.45 6.26
C PHE A 30 11.26 1.20 7.58
N ASP A 31 10.76 1.83 8.63
CA ASP A 31 11.11 1.43 9.99
C ASP A 31 10.87 -0.09 10.17
N PRO A 32 11.80 -0.84 10.79
CA PRO A 32 11.66 -2.29 10.98
C PRO A 32 10.39 -2.69 11.74
N GLY A 33 9.95 -1.88 12.72
CA GLY A 33 8.72 -2.11 13.46
C GLY A 33 7.47 -1.92 12.59
N LEU A 34 7.49 -0.92 11.71
CA LEU A 34 6.43 -0.72 10.71
C LEU A 34 6.42 -1.86 9.68
N ALA A 35 7.58 -2.27 9.18
CA ALA A 35 7.71 -3.37 8.22
C ALA A 35 7.23 -4.71 8.80
N ALA A 36 7.41 -4.94 10.11
CA ALA A 36 6.92 -6.12 10.81
C ALA A 36 5.42 -6.07 11.17
N ASN A 37 4.79 -4.89 11.12
CA ASN A 37 3.39 -4.73 11.53
C ASN A 37 2.42 -5.45 10.58
N GLU A 38 1.71 -6.46 11.07
CA GLU A 38 0.80 -7.27 10.24
C GLU A 38 -0.34 -6.48 9.61
N THR A 39 -0.91 -5.52 10.33
CA THR A 39 -2.00 -4.69 9.82
C THR A 39 -1.52 -3.84 8.64
N PHE A 40 -0.34 -3.24 8.79
CA PHE A 40 0.30 -2.49 7.72
C PHE A 40 0.61 -3.39 6.51
N ARG A 41 1.22 -4.56 6.74
CA ARG A 41 1.53 -5.53 5.68
C ARG A 41 0.26 -5.95 4.93
N LYS A 42 -0.83 -6.27 5.63
CA LYS A 42 -2.12 -6.63 5.04
C LYS A 42 -2.71 -5.50 4.21
N ALA A 43 -2.67 -4.26 4.73
CA ALA A 43 -3.17 -3.10 4.02
C ALA A 43 -2.39 -2.82 2.73
N VAL A 44 -1.06 -2.85 2.80
CA VAL A 44 -0.18 -2.64 1.62
C VAL A 44 -0.37 -3.76 0.60
N THR A 45 -0.47 -5.01 1.06
CA THR A 45 -0.74 -6.16 0.17
C THR A 45 -2.08 -6.02 -0.55
N SER A 46 -3.15 -5.67 0.16
CA SER A 46 -4.47 -5.50 -0.44
C SER A 46 -4.52 -4.34 -1.43
N ALA A 47 -3.80 -3.24 -1.16
CA ALA A 47 -3.71 -2.12 -2.08
C ALA A 47 -2.92 -2.49 -3.36
N LEU A 48 -1.79 -3.16 -3.21
CA LEU A 48 -0.98 -3.62 -4.36
C LEU A 48 -1.69 -4.68 -5.18
N ASP A 49 -2.36 -5.64 -4.54
CA ASP A 49 -3.18 -6.65 -5.22
C ASP A 49 -4.27 -6.00 -6.08
N GLY A 50 -4.97 -4.99 -5.53
CA GLY A 50 -5.95 -4.23 -6.29
C GLY A 50 -5.36 -3.43 -7.46
N LEU A 51 -4.12 -2.95 -7.36
CA LEU A 51 -3.42 -2.24 -8.45
C LEU A 51 -2.83 -3.18 -9.51
N LEU A 52 -2.55 -4.44 -9.14
CA LEU A 52 -2.08 -5.48 -10.06
C LEU A 52 -3.24 -6.26 -10.71
N SER A 53 -4.48 -6.02 -10.27
CA SER A 53 -5.68 -6.62 -10.83
C SER A 53 -6.01 -6.14 -12.25
N ASP A 54 -6.98 -6.77 -12.88
CA ASP A 54 -7.45 -6.41 -14.23
C ASP A 54 -8.19 -5.05 -14.29
N ASP A 55 -8.63 -4.50 -13.15
CA ASP A 55 -9.20 -3.14 -13.04
C ASP A 55 -8.50 -2.30 -11.95
N PRO A 56 -7.28 -1.82 -12.22
CA PRO A 56 -6.52 -1.01 -11.26
C PRO A 56 -7.23 0.30 -10.89
N MET A 57 -8.03 0.86 -11.81
CA MET A 57 -8.72 2.12 -11.59
C MET A 57 -9.90 1.99 -10.64
N ALA A 58 -10.56 0.83 -10.55
CA ALA A 58 -11.54 0.57 -9.50
C ALA A 58 -10.91 0.66 -8.10
N THR A 59 -9.69 0.14 -7.93
CA THR A 59 -8.94 0.22 -6.67
C THR A 59 -8.61 1.67 -6.32
N VAL A 60 -8.12 2.46 -7.28
CA VAL A 60 -7.83 3.90 -7.07
C VAL A 60 -9.10 4.65 -6.64
N ARG A 61 -10.22 4.46 -7.35
CA ARG A 61 -11.50 5.10 -7.03
C ARG A 61 -12.01 4.72 -5.64
N ARG A 62 -11.86 3.46 -5.24
CA ARG A 62 -12.24 2.99 -3.89
C ARG A 62 -11.44 3.72 -2.81
N ASN A 63 -10.13 3.86 -2.99
CA ASN A 63 -9.26 4.53 -2.03
C ASN A 63 -9.54 6.04 -1.95
N LEU A 64 -9.80 6.71 -3.08
CA LEU A 64 -10.20 8.13 -3.09
C LEU A 64 -11.49 8.36 -2.32
N LYS A 65 -12.52 7.52 -2.55
CA LYS A 65 -13.79 7.60 -1.80
C LYS A 65 -13.59 7.38 -0.29
N GLN A 66 -12.71 6.46 0.12
CA GLN A 66 -12.42 6.22 1.54
C GLN A 66 -11.71 7.41 2.21
N ALA A 67 -10.80 8.07 1.51
CA ALA A 67 -10.12 9.27 2.02
C ALA A 67 -11.12 10.42 2.30
N ASP A 68 -12.09 10.61 1.42
CA ASP A 68 -13.17 11.59 1.60
C ASP A 68 -14.03 11.27 2.84
N THR A 69 -14.40 10.00 3.03
CA THR A 69 -15.19 9.58 4.21
C THR A 69 -14.42 9.68 5.53
N THR A 70 -13.09 9.54 5.51
CA THR A 70 -12.26 9.63 6.71
C THR A 70 -12.06 11.09 7.14
N ARG A 71 -11.92 12.02 6.18
CA ARG A 71 -11.85 13.47 6.44
C ARG A 71 -13.14 14.04 7.06
N LEU A 72 -14.29 13.42 6.81
CA LEU A 72 -15.59 13.86 7.31
C LEU A 72 -15.80 13.62 8.82
N LYS A 73 -14.85 12.98 9.54
CA LYS A 73 -14.89 12.82 11.00
C LYS A 73 -14.04 13.85 11.77
N ARG A 74 -13.91 15.08 11.27
CA ARG A 74 -13.38 16.19 12.08
C ARG A 74 -14.52 16.70 12.97
N PRO A 75 -14.48 16.54 14.31
CA PRO A 75 -15.53 17.08 15.14
C PRO A 75 -15.60 18.60 14.94
N ALA A 76 -16.81 19.13 14.77
CA ALA A 76 -17.05 20.56 14.72
C ALA A 76 -16.40 21.18 15.97
N ARG A 77 -15.43 22.06 15.75
CA ARG A 77 -14.85 22.86 16.82
C ARG A 77 -15.94 23.88 17.18
N SER A 78 -16.75 23.57 18.18
CA SER A 78 -17.75 24.51 18.72
C SER A 78 -17.02 25.78 19.17
N ALA A 79 -17.59 26.92 18.75
CA ALA A 79 -17.13 28.27 19.07
C ALA A 79 -17.46 28.65 20.51
#